data_AF-A0AAE9B0D6-F1
#
_entry.id   AF-A0AAE9B0D6-F1
#
_cell.length_a   1.000
_cell.length_b   1.000
_cell.length_c   1.000
_cell.angle_alpha   90.00
_cell.angle_beta   90.00
_cell.angle_gamma   90.00
#
_symmetry.space_group_name_H-M   'P 1'
#
loop_
_entity.id
_entity.type
_entity.pdbx_description
1 polymer ?
#
loop_
_entity_poly.entity_id
_entity_poly.type
_entity_poly.pdbx_seq_one_letter_code
_entity_poly.pdbx_strand_id
1 'polypeptide(L)'
;MTQAVGSARNVILTVDDDPGVSRAVARDLRRRYGESYRIVRAESGQTALEALRELKLRGDQVAVVLADYRMPEMNGIEFLEQALDVYPGARRVLLTAYADTSAAIDAINVIDLDHYLLKPWDPPEEKLYPVLDDLLQAWRAADRTCAGITKVVGHRWSARSSGVREFLARNQVPYRWFSSDEPEGRRLLTAAGEDGRRLPLVVTPDGTPLVEPEDPELAERVGLATTPASEFYDLVVIGGGPAGLGSAVYGASEGLRTLLVERSATGGQAGQSSRIENYLGFPDGVSGAQLTDRARRQAAKFGAEILTAREVSGLEVNGAARTIRFSDGSAVAAHSVILATGVSYRQLDAPGCADLTGCGVFYGSALTEAPACQGHDVYIVGGANSAGQAAMYLSRGAKSVTLLVRGDSLTASMSHYLIQQLAEAPNIFVRTGTVVGAAHGTKQLEQLTLRDVAGGREELVDAQWLFVFIGAEPLTDWLEGTVLRDERGFILAGPDMTGDGAPPPGWELDRPPYHLETNVPGVFVAGDARYESAKRVASAVGEGAMAVMLVHRYLEQS
;
A
#
# COMPACT_ATOMS: atom_id res chain seq x y z
N MET A 1 -46.95 -33.37 -9.23
CA MET A 1 -46.19 -33.09 -8.00
C MET A 1 -44.72 -33.12 -8.36
N THR A 2 -44.16 -31.97 -8.69
CA THR A 2 -42.76 -31.82 -9.11
C THR A 2 -42.04 -31.17 -7.94
N GLN A 3 -41.14 -31.91 -7.28
CA GLN A 3 -40.33 -31.40 -6.18
C GLN A 3 -39.49 -30.22 -6.68
N ALA A 4 -39.63 -29.08 -6.01
CA ALA A 4 -38.77 -27.92 -6.23
C ALA A 4 -37.35 -28.28 -5.79
N VAL A 5 -36.41 -28.26 -6.74
CA VAL A 5 -34.97 -28.24 -6.47
C VAL A 5 -34.70 -26.93 -5.74
N GLY A 6 -34.33 -27.01 -4.46
CA GLY A 6 -34.13 -25.84 -3.60
C GLY A 6 -33.04 -24.93 -4.17
N SER A 7 -33.35 -23.64 -4.31
CA SER A 7 -32.38 -22.61 -4.67
C SER A 7 -31.21 -22.62 -3.67
N ALA A 8 -29.97 -22.64 -4.15
CA ALA A 8 -28.78 -22.46 -3.32
C ALA A 8 -28.94 -21.19 -2.46
N ARG A 9 -28.83 -21.31 -1.13
CA ARG A 9 -29.00 -20.17 -0.21
C ARG A 9 -27.65 -19.74 0.31
N ASN A 10 -27.43 -18.43 0.36
CA ASN A 10 -26.25 -17.86 1.00
C ASN A 10 -26.33 -18.05 2.51
N VAL A 11 -25.21 -18.40 3.15
CA VAL A 11 -25.14 -18.80 4.55
C VAL A 11 -24.31 -17.80 5.34
N ILE A 12 -24.73 -17.49 6.57
CA ILE A 12 -23.87 -16.90 7.59
C ILE A 12 -23.67 -17.97 8.67
N LEU A 13 -22.42 -18.30 8.95
CA LEU A 13 -22.07 -19.27 9.97
C LEU A 13 -21.54 -18.55 11.21
N THR A 14 -21.96 -18.97 12.39
CA THR A 14 -21.40 -18.52 13.67
C THR A 14 -21.02 -19.72 14.52
N VAL A 15 -19.85 -19.64 15.16
CA VAL A 15 -19.36 -20.62 16.13
C VAL A 15 -18.90 -19.90 17.40
N ASP A 16 -19.40 -20.36 18.53
CA ASP A 16 -19.05 -19.89 19.87
C ASP A 16 -19.40 -21.04 20.84
N ASP A 17 -18.48 -21.40 21.74
CA ASP A 17 -18.64 -22.49 22.69
C ASP A 17 -19.45 -22.09 23.93
N ASP A 18 -19.60 -20.78 24.21
CA ASP A 18 -20.50 -20.29 25.24
C ASP A 18 -21.95 -20.35 24.72
N PRO A 19 -22.83 -21.19 25.33
CA PRO A 19 -24.19 -21.37 24.83
C PRO A 19 -25.05 -20.10 24.92
N GLY A 20 -24.75 -19.19 25.84
CA GLY A 20 -25.44 -17.91 25.99
C GLY A 20 -25.06 -16.94 24.88
N VAL A 21 -23.77 -16.80 24.61
CA VAL A 21 -23.23 -15.93 23.56
C VAL A 21 -23.60 -16.47 22.18
N SER A 22 -23.41 -17.76 21.92
CA SER A 22 -23.81 -18.45 20.69
C SER A 22 -25.30 -18.25 20.36
N ARG A 23 -26.18 -18.28 21.38
CA ARG A 23 -27.61 -17.96 21.22
C ARG A 23 -27.86 -16.48 20.91
N ALA A 24 -27.13 -15.57 21.55
CA ALA A 24 -27.26 -14.13 21.31
C ALA A 24 -26.86 -13.75 19.88
N VAL A 25 -25.67 -14.19 19.42
CA VAL A 25 -25.20 -13.95 18.04
C VAL A 25 -26.21 -14.48 17.03
N ALA A 26 -26.61 -15.75 17.17
CA ALA A 26 -27.53 -16.38 16.23
C ALA A 26 -28.92 -15.69 16.23
N ARG A 27 -29.37 -15.17 17.37
CA ARG A 27 -30.63 -14.40 17.46
C ARG A 27 -30.52 -13.09 16.71
N ASP A 28 -29.46 -12.31 16.94
CA ASP A 28 -29.28 -10.99 16.33
C ASP A 28 -29.06 -11.13 14.81
N LEU A 29 -28.26 -12.13 14.39
CA LEU A 29 -28.10 -12.47 12.98
C LEU A 29 -29.42 -12.86 12.31
N ARG A 30 -30.25 -13.69 12.96
CA ARG A 30 -31.57 -14.06 12.40
C ARG A 30 -32.51 -12.87 12.32
N ARG A 31 -32.48 -11.96 13.31
CA ARG A 31 -33.32 -10.76 13.36
C ARG A 31 -33.07 -9.83 12.17
N ARG A 32 -31.81 -9.62 11.77
CA ARG A 32 -31.43 -8.71 10.67
C ARG A 32 -31.30 -9.40 9.30
N TYR A 33 -30.79 -10.63 9.26
CA TYR A 33 -30.38 -11.30 8.02
C TYR A 33 -31.18 -12.55 7.66
N GLY A 34 -32.06 -13.04 8.54
CA GLY A 34 -32.74 -14.33 8.39
C GLY A 34 -33.64 -14.47 7.16
N GLU A 35 -34.08 -13.35 6.56
CA GLU A 35 -34.85 -13.36 5.31
C GLU A 35 -33.97 -13.61 4.07
N SER A 36 -32.73 -13.13 4.10
CA SER A 36 -31.80 -13.18 2.95
C SER A 36 -30.73 -14.26 3.06
N TYR A 37 -30.42 -14.69 4.29
CA TYR A 37 -29.35 -15.64 4.59
C TYR A 37 -29.82 -16.74 5.51
N ARG A 38 -29.32 -17.95 5.28
CA ARG A 38 -29.47 -19.06 6.21
C ARG A 38 -28.45 -18.92 7.33
N ILE A 39 -28.91 -18.86 8.57
CA ILE A 39 -28.03 -18.76 9.74
C ILE A 39 -27.70 -20.16 10.27
N VAL A 40 -26.44 -20.54 10.19
CA VAL A 40 -25.91 -21.81 10.72
C VAL A 40 -25.16 -21.53 12.01
N ARG A 41 -25.55 -22.21 13.09
CA ARG A 41 -24.92 -22.10 14.40
C ARG A 41 -24.18 -23.39 14.71
N ALA A 42 -22.94 -23.27 15.16
CA ALA A 42 -22.15 -24.36 15.70
C ALA A 42 -21.72 -24.03 17.14
N GLU A 43 -21.43 -25.07 17.91
CA GLU A 43 -21.06 -24.96 19.34
C GLU A 43 -19.59 -25.34 19.57
N SER A 44 -18.88 -25.73 18.51
CA SER A 44 -17.44 -26.01 18.53
C SER A 44 -16.82 -25.84 17.15
N GLY A 45 -15.51 -25.59 17.07
CA GLY A 45 -14.78 -25.50 15.80
C GLY A 45 -14.95 -26.76 14.93
N GLN A 46 -14.91 -27.95 15.55
CA GLN A 46 -15.09 -29.21 14.84
C GLN A 46 -16.48 -29.35 14.19
N THR A 47 -17.54 -29.05 14.94
CA THR A 47 -18.92 -29.11 14.41
C THR A 47 -19.15 -28.04 13.34
N ALA A 48 -18.50 -26.89 13.46
CA ALA A 48 -18.52 -25.85 12.44
C ALA A 48 -17.83 -26.30 11.13
N LEU A 49 -16.68 -26.97 11.19
CA LEU A 49 -15.99 -27.50 10.01
C LEU A 49 -16.80 -28.61 9.32
N GLU A 50 -17.42 -29.49 10.07
CA GLU A 50 -18.34 -30.50 9.54
C GLU A 50 -19.52 -29.83 8.81
N ALA A 51 -20.12 -28.82 9.42
CA ALA A 51 -21.19 -28.04 8.78
C ALA A 51 -20.72 -27.34 7.49
N LEU A 52 -19.51 -26.75 7.46
CA LEU A 52 -18.94 -26.16 6.25
C LEU A 52 -18.76 -27.21 5.14
N ARG A 53 -18.24 -28.39 5.47
CA ARG A 53 -18.07 -29.50 4.51
C ARG A 53 -19.42 -29.95 3.95
N GLU A 54 -20.44 -30.09 4.79
CA GLU A 54 -21.79 -30.43 4.34
C GLU A 54 -22.38 -29.36 3.42
N LEU A 55 -22.25 -28.08 3.78
CA LEU A 55 -22.70 -26.97 2.93
C LEU A 55 -22.00 -27.00 1.57
N LYS A 56 -20.71 -27.34 1.55
CA LYS A 56 -19.91 -27.40 0.33
C LYS A 56 -20.40 -28.50 -0.60
N LEU A 57 -20.69 -29.68 -0.04
CA LEU A 57 -21.25 -30.81 -0.78
C LEU A 57 -22.65 -30.51 -1.34
N ARG A 58 -23.42 -29.64 -0.68
CA ARG A 58 -24.74 -29.18 -1.14
C ARG A 58 -24.68 -28.04 -2.15
N GLY A 59 -23.50 -27.47 -2.40
CA GLY A 59 -23.31 -26.32 -3.28
C GLY A 59 -23.79 -24.98 -2.69
N ASP A 60 -24.04 -24.93 -1.38
CA ASP A 60 -24.38 -23.69 -0.69
C ASP A 60 -23.16 -22.75 -0.64
N GLN A 61 -23.40 -21.45 -0.55
CA GLN A 61 -22.35 -20.43 -0.47
C GLN A 61 -22.29 -19.87 0.95
N VAL A 62 -21.09 -19.69 1.50
CA VAL A 62 -20.89 -19.09 2.82
C VAL A 62 -20.41 -17.64 2.64
N ALA A 63 -21.17 -16.71 3.21
CA ALA A 63 -20.96 -15.28 3.09
C ALA A 63 -20.02 -14.74 4.16
N VAL A 64 -20.31 -15.09 5.41
CA VAL A 64 -19.55 -14.65 6.58
C VAL A 64 -19.44 -15.82 7.54
N VAL A 65 -18.27 -15.96 8.15
CA VAL A 65 -18.00 -16.86 9.27
C VAL A 65 -17.61 -16.01 10.47
N LEU A 66 -18.39 -16.11 11.55
CA LEU A 66 -18.12 -15.47 12.83
C LEU A 66 -17.63 -16.54 13.81
N ALA A 67 -16.42 -16.40 14.35
CA ALA A 67 -15.83 -17.36 15.26
C ALA A 67 -15.44 -16.72 16.57
N ASP A 68 -15.76 -17.34 17.70
CA ASP A 68 -15.18 -16.94 18.98
C ASP A 68 -13.69 -17.25 19.03
N TYR A 69 -12.92 -16.35 19.64
CA TYR A 69 -11.48 -16.53 19.80
C TYR A 69 -11.17 -17.70 20.74
N ARG A 70 -11.83 -17.76 21.91
CA ARG A 70 -11.51 -18.73 22.97
C ARG A 70 -12.44 -19.93 22.96
N MET A 71 -12.21 -20.85 22.02
CA MET A 71 -12.92 -22.12 21.99
C MET A 71 -12.01 -23.27 22.48
N PRO A 72 -12.54 -24.28 23.20
CA PRO A 72 -11.81 -25.48 23.59
C PRO A 72 -11.33 -26.28 22.37
N GLU A 73 -10.18 -26.94 22.51
CA GLU A 73 -9.54 -27.84 21.52
C GLU A 73 -9.03 -27.17 20.24
N MET A 74 -9.75 -26.18 19.71
CA MET A 74 -9.41 -25.43 18.50
C MET A 74 -9.83 -23.98 18.71
N ASN A 75 -8.89 -23.05 18.69
CA ASN A 75 -9.21 -21.63 18.85
C ASN A 75 -9.85 -21.04 17.58
N GLY A 76 -10.43 -19.84 17.69
CA GLY A 76 -11.11 -19.18 16.57
C GLY A 76 -10.23 -18.95 15.35
N ILE A 77 -8.93 -18.73 15.54
CA ILE A 77 -7.98 -18.48 14.45
C ILE A 77 -7.71 -19.78 13.68
N GLU A 78 -7.38 -20.86 14.40
CA GLU A 78 -7.17 -22.20 13.82
C GLU A 78 -8.41 -22.69 13.07
N PHE A 79 -9.59 -22.42 13.61
CA PHE A 79 -10.84 -22.72 12.93
C PHE A 79 -11.02 -21.92 11.63
N LEU A 80 -10.81 -20.59 11.69
CA LEU A 80 -10.98 -19.73 10.51
C LEU A 80 -9.96 -20.05 9.41
N GLU A 81 -8.74 -20.46 9.78
CA GLU A 81 -7.73 -20.95 8.85
C GLU A 81 -8.23 -22.20 8.10
N GLN A 82 -8.73 -23.20 8.83
CA GLN A 82 -9.29 -24.41 8.20
C GLN A 82 -10.59 -24.15 7.43
N ALA A 83 -11.39 -23.16 7.85
CA ALA A 83 -12.58 -22.74 7.13
C ALA A 83 -12.22 -22.11 5.76
N LEU A 84 -11.07 -21.44 5.67
CA LEU A 84 -10.54 -20.84 4.43
C LEU A 84 -10.31 -21.90 3.34
N ASP A 85 -9.80 -23.07 3.72
CA ASP A 85 -9.57 -24.17 2.76
C ASP A 85 -10.86 -24.63 2.08
N VAL A 86 -12.00 -24.50 2.77
CA VAL A 86 -13.31 -24.91 2.27
C VAL A 86 -14.02 -23.75 1.54
N TYR A 87 -13.98 -22.55 2.11
CA TYR A 87 -14.61 -21.32 1.60
C TYR A 87 -13.65 -20.13 1.62
N PRO A 88 -12.74 -20.02 0.65
CA PRO A 88 -11.73 -18.95 0.63
C PRO A 88 -12.32 -17.55 0.44
N GLY A 89 -13.52 -17.47 -0.15
CA GLY A 89 -14.22 -16.21 -0.39
C GLY A 89 -15.20 -15.80 0.73
N ALA A 90 -15.32 -16.56 1.81
CA ALA A 90 -16.16 -16.16 2.94
C ALA A 90 -15.44 -15.07 3.76
N ARG A 91 -16.18 -14.05 4.20
CA ARG A 91 -15.65 -13.02 5.10
C ARG A 91 -15.48 -13.58 6.51
N ARG A 92 -14.41 -13.17 7.19
CA ARG A 92 -13.95 -13.74 8.45
C ARG A 92 -14.08 -12.70 9.56
N VAL A 93 -14.83 -13.05 10.60
CA VAL A 93 -15.03 -12.19 11.77
C VAL A 93 -14.64 -12.95 13.03
N LEU A 94 -13.75 -12.37 13.82
CA LEU A 94 -13.37 -12.93 15.12
C LEU A 94 -14.15 -12.22 16.22
N LEU A 95 -14.85 -12.97 17.07
CA LEU A 95 -15.47 -12.45 18.29
C LEU A 95 -14.46 -12.60 19.43
N THR A 96 -14.20 -11.54 20.18
CA THR A 96 -13.19 -11.59 21.26
C THR A 96 -13.58 -10.71 22.45
N ALA A 97 -12.98 -10.99 23.62
CA ALA A 97 -13.14 -10.21 24.83
C ALA A 97 -11.98 -9.21 25.02
N TYR A 98 -12.18 -8.21 25.88
CA TYR A 98 -11.31 -7.03 26.09
C TYR A 98 -9.82 -7.30 26.43
N ALA A 99 -9.43 -8.56 26.70
CA ALA A 99 -8.11 -8.91 27.24
C ALA A 99 -7.13 -9.51 26.20
N ASP A 100 -7.55 -9.76 24.95
CA ASP A 100 -6.79 -10.54 23.97
C ASP A 100 -6.33 -9.73 22.74
N THR A 101 -6.05 -8.43 22.90
CA THR A 101 -5.66 -7.53 21.79
C THR A 101 -4.41 -7.99 21.05
N SER A 102 -3.46 -8.67 21.71
CA SER A 102 -2.27 -9.24 21.07
C SER A 102 -2.60 -10.43 20.15
N ALA A 103 -3.60 -11.24 20.50
CA ALA A 103 -4.04 -12.36 19.67
C ALA A 103 -4.89 -11.92 18.47
N ALA A 104 -5.62 -10.81 18.59
CA ALA A 104 -6.30 -10.18 17.45
C ALA A 104 -5.29 -9.65 16.42
N ILE A 105 -4.14 -9.16 16.87
CA ILE A 105 -3.03 -8.72 15.99
C ILE A 105 -2.43 -9.93 15.24
N ASP A 106 -2.22 -11.05 15.91
CA ASP A 106 -1.75 -12.28 15.26
C ASP A 106 -2.78 -12.84 14.26
N ALA A 107 -4.08 -12.78 14.58
CA ALA A 107 -5.15 -13.19 13.68
C ALA A 107 -5.21 -12.37 12.38
N ILE A 108 -5.03 -11.05 12.47
CA ILE A 108 -4.99 -10.17 11.29
C ILE A 108 -3.81 -10.53 10.38
N ASN A 109 -2.66 -10.83 10.97
CA ASN A 109 -1.43 -11.11 10.21
C ASN A 109 -1.37 -12.54 9.62
N VAL A 110 -2.00 -13.53 10.28
CA VAL A 110 -1.89 -14.95 9.90
C VAL A 110 -3.03 -15.42 8.99
N ILE A 111 -4.28 -15.00 9.23
CA ILE A 111 -5.47 -15.52 8.51
C ILE A 111 -6.21 -14.47 7.68
N ASP A 112 -5.63 -13.27 7.50
CA ASP A 112 -6.25 -12.15 6.78
C ASP A 112 -7.68 -11.87 7.30
N LEU A 113 -7.81 -11.71 8.60
CA LEU A 113 -9.09 -11.49 9.26
C LEU A 113 -9.76 -10.20 8.74
N ASP A 114 -10.98 -10.29 8.20
CA ASP A 114 -11.66 -9.10 7.66
C ASP A 114 -12.10 -8.12 8.77
N HIS A 115 -12.48 -8.65 9.96
CA HIS A 115 -12.82 -7.83 11.11
C HIS A 115 -12.74 -8.60 12.44
N TYR A 116 -12.60 -7.90 13.56
CA TYR A 116 -12.89 -8.48 14.88
C TYR A 116 -13.95 -7.64 15.61
N LEU A 117 -14.79 -8.30 16.38
CA LEU A 117 -15.84 -7.67 17.18
C LEU A 117 -15.63 -7.98 18.65
N LEU A 118 -15.76 -6.94 19.47
CA LEU A 118 -15.65 -7.07 20.91
C LEU A 118 -16.98 -7.50 21.53
N LYS A 119 -16.94 -8.52 22.38
CA LYS A 119 -18.05 -8.93 23.24
C LYS A 119 -18.08 -8.04 24.50
N PRO A 120 -19.26 -7.54 24.92
CA PRO A 120 -20.57 -7.61 24.26
C PRO A 120 -20.78 -6.50 23.20
N TRP A 121 -21.50 -6.83 22.13
CA TRP A 121 -21.81 -5.92 21.01
C TRP A 121 -23.17 -5.20 21.14
N ASP A 122 -23.70 -5.07 22.36
CA ASP A 122 -24.95 -4.33 22.59
C ASP A 122 -24.69 -2.81 22.58
N PRO A 123 -25.52 -2.00 21.88
CA PRO A 123 -26.59 -2.41 20.97
C PRO A 123 -26.06 -2.91 19.60
N PRO A 124 -26.63 -3.99 19.04
CA PRO A 124 -26.15 -4.58 17.78
C PRO A 124 -26.31 -3.65 16.57
N GLU A 125 -27.25 -2.70 16.64
CA GLU A 125 -27.46 -1.67 15.61
C GLU A 125 -26.24 -0.74 15.42
N GLU A 126 -25.42 -0.57 16.46
CA GLU A 126 -24.23 0.29 16.40
C GLU A 126 -22.94 -0.49 16.18
N LYS A 127 -22.84 -1.71 16.73
CA LYS A 127 -21.58 -2.45 16.83
C LYS A 127 -21.49 -3.69 15.93
N LEU A 128 -22.61 -4.36 15.67
CA LEU A 128 -22.63 -5.64 14.94
C LEU A 128 -23.11 -5.46 13.49
N TYR A 129 -24.24 -4.79 13.28
CA TYR A 129 -24.84 -4.69 11.95
C TYR A 129 -24.05 -3.83 10.96
N PRO A 130 -23.51 -2.65 11.31
CA PRO A 130 -22.76 -1.85 10.34
C PRO A 130 -21.56 -2.60 9.76
N VAL A 131 -20.82 -3.31 10.63
CA VAL A 131 -19.68 -4.15 10.24
C VAL A 131 -20.11 -5.28 9.30
N LEU A 132 -21.16 -6.01 9.67
CA LEU A 132 -21.64 -7.13 8.85
C LEU A 132 -22.26 -6.65 7.54
N ASP A 133 -22.95 -5.52 7.52
CA ASP A 133 -23.50 -4.91 6.30
C ASP A 133 -22.37 -4.57 5.32
N ASP A 134 -21.29 -3.94 5.79
CA ASP A 134 -20.08 -3.64 4.99
C ASP A 134 -19.42 -4.92 4.46
N LEU A 135 -19.24 -5.94 5.31
CA LEU A 135 -18.63 -7.21 4.91
C LEU A 135 -19.49 -7.98 3.91
N LEU A 136 -20.81 -8.00 4.10
CA LEU A 136 -21.74 -8.64 3.17
C LEU A 136 -21.83 -7.88 1.85
N GLN A 137 -21.75 -6.55 1.86
CA GLN A 137 -21.64 -5.75 0.64
C GLN A 137 -20.34 -6.04 -0.10
N ALA A 138 -19.20 -6.06 0.61
CA ALA A 138 -17.90 -6.41 0.05
C ALA A 138 -17.87 -7.86 -0.47
N TRP A 139 -18.59 -8.78 0.18
CA TRP A 139 -18.75 -10.16 -0.27
C TRP A 139 -19.59 -10.25 -1.54
N ARG A 140 -20.68 -9.47 -1.65
CA ARG A 140 -21.55 -9.39 -2.85
C ARG A 140 -20.87 -8.73 -4.03
N ALA A 141 -20.05 -7.71 -3.77
CA ALA A 141 -19.28 -7.00 -4.78
C ALA A 141 -18.06 -7.80 -5.27
N ALA A 142 -17.56 -8.75 -4.48
CA ALA A 142 -16.55 -9.70 -4.93
C ALA A 142 -17.16 -10.60 -6.01
N ASP A 143 -16.67 -10.47 -7.24
CA ASP A 143 -17.17 -11.18 -8.41
C ASP A 143 -17.04 -12.69 -8.19
N ARG A 144 -18.18 -13.41 -8.30
CA ARG A 144 -18.33 -14.80 -7.82
C ARG A 144 -18.63 -15.83 -8.89
N THR A 145 -18.45 -15.46 -10.15
CA THR A 145 -18.09 -16.47 -11.14
C THR A 145 -16.82 -17.18 -10.67
N CYS A 146 -16.73 -18.49 -10.91
CA CYS A 146 -15.51 -19.27 -10.73
C CYS A 146 -14.47 -18.83 -11.78
N ALA A 147 -14.11 -17.55 -11.78
CA ALA A 147 -12.91 -17.02 -12.42
C ALA A 147 -11.76 -17.34 -11.48
N GLY A 148 -10.65 -17.85 -12.02
CA GLY A 148 -9.50 -18.22 -11.21
C GLY A 148 -9.03 -17.03 -10.37
N ILE A 149 -8.51 -17.29 -9.16
CA ILE A 149 -7.65 -16.30 -8.53
C ILE A 149 -6.40 -16.13 -9.40
N THR A 150 -5.89 -14.91 -9.55
CA THR A 150 -4.61 -14.67 -10.23
C THR A 150 -3.54 -15.56 -9.60
N LYS A 151 -2.79 -16.32 -10.39
CA LYS A 151 -1.70 -17.16 -9.90
C LYS A 151 -0.39 -16.57 -10.38
N VAL A 152 0.59 -16.47 -9.50
CA VAL A 152 1.93 -15.99 -9.85
C VAL A 152 2.89 -17.13 -9.55
N VAL A 153 3.54 -17.63 -10.58
CA VAL A 153 4.65 -18.59 -10.47
C VAL A 153 5.94 -17.83 -10.67
N GLY A 154 6.84 -17.88 -9.70
CA GLY A 154 8.12 -17.18 -9.82
C GLY A 154 9.20 -17.75 -8.93
N HIS A 155 10.32 -17.03 -8.85
CA HIS A 155 11.43 -17.42 -8.01
C HIS A 155 11.64 -16.35 -6.93
N ARG A 156 11.90 -16.76 -5.68
CA ARG A 156 12.01 -15.85 -4.53
C ARG A 156 13.13 -14.80 -4.68
N TRP A 157 14.16 -15.10 -5.46
CA TRP A 157 15.29 -14.21 -5.75
C TRP A 157 15.16 -13.48 -7.10
N SER A 158 13.97 -13.48 -7.72
CA SER A 158 13.72 -12.73 -8.97
C SER A 158 13.14 -11.36 -8.62
N ALA A 159 13.85 -10.30 -9.03
CA ALA A 159 13.41 -8.92 -8.86
C ALA A 159 12.03 -8.68 -9.48
N ARG A 160 11.80 -9.14 -10.72
CA ARG A 160 10.48 -9.01 -11.37
C ARG A 160 9.39 -9.81 -10.65
N SER A 161 9.71 -11.00 -10.12
CA SER A 161 8.75 -11.77 -9.30
C SER A 161 8.36 -11.03 -8.02
N SER A 162 9.30 -10.30 -7.41
CA SER A 162 9.00 -9.42 -6.29
C SER A 162 8.12 -8.24 -6.72
N GLY A 163 8.50 -7.56 -7.80
CA GLY A 163 7.76 -6.42 -8.33
C GLY A 163 6.30 -6.73 -8.69
N VAL A 164 6.04 -7.85 -9.37
CA VAL A 164 4.66 -8.29 -9.69
C VAL A 164 3.84 -8.55 -8.43
N ARG A 165 4.42 -9.23 -7.43
CA ARG A 165 3.72 -9.51 -6.16
C ARG A 165 3.43 -8.22 -5.39
N GLU A 166 4.39 -7.31 -5.34
CA GLU A 166 4.22 -6.01 -4.71
C GLU A 166 3.12 -5.21 -5.42
N PHE A 167 3.15 -5.16 -6.76
CA PHE A 167 2.14 -4.49 -7.57
C PHE A 167 0.73 -5.01 -7.29
N LEU A 168 0.53 -6.34 -7.32
CA LEU A 168 -0.76 -6.96 -7.06
C LEU A 168 -1.23 -6.71 -5.61
N ALA A 169 -0.33 -6.85 -4.63
CA ALA A 169 -0.64 -6.60 -3.22
C ALA A 169 -1.04 -5.14 -2.98
N ARG A 170 -0.28 -4.18 -3.52
CA ARG A 170 -0.55 -2.74 -3.33
C ARG A 170 -1.81 -2.27 -4.04
N ASN A 171 -2.19 -2.93 -5.14
CA ASN A 171 -3.47 -2.70 -5.83
C ASN A 171 -4.61 -3.58 -5.33
N GLN A 172 -4.40 -4.36 -4.26
CA GLN A 172 -5.40 -5.26 -3.65
C GLN A 172 -6.01 -6.25 -4.64
N VAL A 173 -5.22 -6.68 -5.62
CA VAL A 173 -5.59 -7.74 -6.54
C VAL A 173 -5.29 -9.07 -5.84
N PRO A 174 -6.29 -9.90 -5.53
CA PRO A 174 -6.05 -11.19 -4.88
C PRO A 174 -5.21 -12.09 -5.78
N TYR A 175 -4.16 -12.69 -5.22
CA TYR A 175 -3.32 -13.64 -5.95
C TYR A 175 -2.86 -14.81 -5.09
N ARG A 176 -2.52 -15.93 -5.73
CA ARG A 176 -1.79 -17.05 -5.12
C ARG A 176 -0.38 -17.11 -5.68
N TRP A 177 0.60 -17.18 -4.80
CA TRP A 177 2.01 -17.35 -5.18
C TRP A 177 2.39 -18.82 -5.17
N PHE A 178 3.15 -19.23 -6.18
CA PHE A 178 3.77 -20.53 -6.29
C PHE A 178 5.26 -20.38 -6.58
N SER A 179 6.08 -21.15 -5.88
CA SER A 179 7.50 -21.26 -6.22
C SER A 179 7.66 -22.05 -7.51
N SER A 180 8.43 -21.52 -8.47
CA SER A 180 8.84 -22.23 -9.69
C SER A 180 9.52 -23.57 -9.40
N ASP A 181 10.15 -23.72 -8.24
CA ASP A 181 10.79 -24.97 -7.82
C ASP A 181 9.82 -26.01 -7.24
N GLU A 182 8.59 -25.65 -6.89
CA GLU A 182 7.65 -26.56 -6.25
C GLU A 182 6.79 -27.33 -7.27
N PRO A 183 6.23 -28.50 -6.91
CA PRO A 183 5.51 -29.34 -7.87
C PRO A 183 4.36 -28.63 -8.58
N GLU A 184 3.61 -27.78 -7.87
CA GLU A 184 2.47 -27.06 -8.43
C GLU A 184 2.91 -25.91 -9.34
N GLY A 185 3.96 -25.17 -8.98
CA GLY A 185 4.56 -24.16 -9.84
C GLY A 185 5.08 -24.75 -11.16
N ARG A 186 5.77 -25.89 -11.12
CA ARG A 186 6.24 -26.61 -12.32
C ARG A 186 5.08 -27.08 -13.22
N ARG A 187 3.98 -27.53 -12.63
CA ARG A 187 2.77 -27.91 -13.37
C ARG A 187 2.16 -26.71 -14.10
N LEU A 188 2.05 -25.56 -13.42
CA LEU A 188 1.52 -24.34 -14.01
C LEU A 188 2.41 -23.82 -15.15
N LEU A 189 3.74 -23.86 -14.98
CA LEU A 189 4.70 -23.53 -16.05
C LEU A 189 4.52 -24.46 -17.26
N THR A 190 4.47 -25.77 -17.03
CA THR A 190 4.27 -26.76 -18.10
C THR A 190 2.94 -26.56 -18.82
N ALA A 191 1.87 -26.27 -18.08
CA ALA A 191 0.54 -26.00 -18.65
C ALA A 191 0.50 -24.71 -19.47
N ALA A 192 1.30 -23.71 -19.10
CA ALA A 192 1.49 -22.47 -19.85
C ALA A 192 2.46 -22.61 -21.03
N GLY A 193 3.11 -23.77 -21.20
CA GLY A 193 4.13 -23.98 -22.24
C GLY A 193 5.49 -23.37 -21.92
N GLU A 194 5.74 -23.00 -20.65
CA GLU A 194 6.95 -22.34 -20.19
C GLU A 194 7.93 -23.31 -19.50
N ASP A 195 9.23 -23.06 -19.69
CA ASP A 195 10.31 -23.89 -19.13
C ASP A 195 10.89 -23.34 -17.81
N GLY A 196 10.33 -22.25 -17.30
CA GLY A 196 10.73 -21.60 -16.06
C GLY A 196 12.01 -20.76 -16.16
N ARG A 197 12.55 -20.52 -17.37
CA ARG A 197 13.71 -19.62 -17.56
C ARG A 197 13.33 -18.15 -17.50
N ARG A 198 12.09 -17.83 -17.84
CA ARG A 198 11.50 -16.49 -17.84
C ARG A 198 10.43 -16.41 -16.75
N LEU A 199 10.65 -15.59 -15.73
CA LEU A 199 9.81 -15.52 -14.54
C LEU A 199 9.66 -14.07 -14.07
N PRO A 200 8.48 -13.68 -13.56
CA PRO A 200 7.36 -14.55 -13.17
C PRO A 200 6.42 -14.90 -14.33
N LEU A 201 5.77 -16.05 -14.24
CA LEU A 201 4.55 -16.38 -14.98
C LEU A 201 3.35 -15.91 -14.15
N VAL A 202 2.47 -15.09 -14.73
CA VAL A 202 1.19 -14.71 -14.13
C VAL A 202 0.07 -15.37 -14.92
N VAL A 203 -0.74 -16.19 -14.26
CA VAL A 203 -1.99 -16.72 -14.81
C VAL A 203 -3.13 -15.87 -14.29
N THR A 204 -3.74 -15.12 -15.19
CA THR A 204 -4.85 -14.20 -14.89
C THR A 204 -6.14 -14.96 -14.54
N PRO A 205 -7.18 -14.29 -14.01
CA PRO A 205 -8.43 -14.96 -13.63
C PRO A 205 -9.15 -15.71 -14.74
N ASP A 206 -8.99 -15.26 -16.00
CA ASP A 206 -9.55 -15.91 -17.18
C ASP A 206 -8.69 -17.10 -17.68
N GLY A 207 -7.57 -17.38 -17.03
CA GLY A 207 -6.64 -18.45 -17.38
C GLY A 207 -5.54 -18.05 -18.37
N THR A 208 -5.47 -16.79 -18.81
CA THR A 208 -4.42 -16.33 -19.73
C THR A 208 -3.06 -16.30 -19.03
N PRO A 209 -2.02 -16.97 -19.58
CA PRO A 209 -0.65 -16.86 -19.09
C PRO A 209 0.04 -15.60 -19.62
N LEU A 210 0.71 -14.88 -18.73
CA LEU A 210 1.55 -13.72 -19.02
C LEU A 210 2.97 -14.00 -18.50
N VAL A 211 3.98 -13.85 -19.34
CA VAL A 211 5.37 -14.17 -19.00
C VAL A 211 6.17 -12.89 -18.85
N GLU A 212 6.66 -12.64 -17.64
CA GLU A 212 7.34 -11.40 -17.27
C GLU A 212 6.52 -10.14 -17.65
N PRO A 213 5.19 -10.09 -17.35
CA PRO A 213 4.38 -8.97 -17.79
C PRO A 213 4.90 -7.66 -17.23
N GLU A 214 4.77 -6.57 -17.97
CA GLU A 214 4.96 -5.22 -17.45
C GLU A 214 3.74 -4.77 -16.63
N ASP A 215 3.90 -3.76 -15.78
CA ASP A 215 2.82 -3.29 -14.89
C ASP A 215 1.56 -2.82 -15.65
N PRO A 216 1.63 -2.11 -16.80
CA PRO A 216 0.43 -1.70 -17.54
C PRO A 216 -0.35 -2.88 -18.12
N GLU A 217 0.34 -3.86 -18.71
CA GLU A 217 -0.28 -5.09 -19.23
C GLU A 217 -0.94 -5.88 -18.10
N LEU A 218 -0.22 -6.03 -16.97
CA LEU A 218 -0.74 -6.72 -15.81
C LEU A 218 -1.99 -6.02 -15.25
N ALA A 219 -1.96 -4.68 -15.15
CA ALA A 219 -3.06 -3.87 -14.64
C ALA A 219 -4.34 -4.07 -15.45
N GLU A 220 -4.25 -3.98 -16.78
CA GLU A 220 -5.38 -4.20 -17.68
C GLU A 220 -5.97 -5.61 -17.51
N ARG A 221 -5.09 -6.62 -17.44
CA ARG A 221 -5.48 -8.03 -17.35
C ARG A 221 -6.10 -8.43 -16.01
N VAL A 222 -5.83 -7.69 -14.95
CA VAL A 222 -6.43 -7.91 -13.63
C VAL A 222 -7.59 -6.96 -13.32
N GLY A 223 -8.07 -6.21 -14.34
CA GLY A 223 -9.26 -5.38 -14.25
C GLY A 223 -9.05 -4.02 -13.58
N LEU A 224 -7.81 -3.52 -13.52
CA LEU A 224 -7.54 -2.15 -13.10
C LEU A 224 -7.77 -1.19 -14.27
N ALA A 225 -8.31 -0.01 -13.97
CA ALA A 225 -8.50 1.02 -14.98
C ALA A 225 -7.13 1.60 -15.39
N THR A 226 -6.79 1.44 -16.66
CA THR A 226 -5.55 1.98 -17.26
C THR A 226 -5.85 3.03 -18.31
N THR A 227 -7.07 3.10 -18.85
CA THR A 227 -7.41 4.02 -19.95
C THR A 227 -8.42 5.04 -19.46
N PRO A 228 -8.21 6.34 -19.72
CA PRO A 228 -9.16 7.38 -19.32
C PRO A 228 -10.49 7.21 -20.08
N ALA A 229 -11.60 7.42 -19.38
CA ALA A 229 -12.94 7.41 -19.94
C ALA A 229 -13.29 8.71 -20.70
N SER A 230 -12.47 9.75 -20.58
CA SER A 230 -12.62 11.05 -21.24
C SER A 230 -11.31 11.55 -21.82
N GLU A 231 -11.40 12.39 -22.84
CA GLU A 231 -10.24 13.17 -23.30
C GLU A 231 -10.06 14.48 -22.51
N PHE A 232 -11.11 14.92 -21.79
CA PHE A 232 -11.13 16.20 -21.06
C PHE A 232 -11.75 16.09 -19.65
N TYR A 233 -11.12 16.76 -18.68
CA TYR A 233 -11.48 16.79 -17.26
C TYR A 233 -11.46 18.21 -16.67
N ASP A 234 -12.16 18.44 -15.57
CA ASP A 234 -12.05 19.72 -14.85
C ASP A 234 -10.75 19.77 -14.04
N LEU A 235 -10.39 18.62 -13.45
CA LEU A 235 -9.22 18.45 -12.60
C LEU A 235 -8.53 17.12 -12.89
N VAL A 236 -7.23 17.18 -13.18
CA VAL A 236 -6.34 16.01 -13.18
C VAL A 236 -5.38 16.08 -11.99
N VAL A 237 -5.33 15.03 -11.19
CA VAL A 237 -4.44 14.86 -10.05
C VAL A 237 -3.38 13.83 -10.41
N ILE A 238 -2.11 14.22 -10.30
CA ILE A 238 -0.97 13.35 -10.67
C ILE A 238 -0.30 12.85 -9.39
N GLY A 239 -0.42 11.55 -9.12
CA GLY A 239 0.11 10.87 -7.95
C GLY A 239 -0.98 10.43 -6.97
N GLY A 240 -1.01 9.13 -6.64
CA GLY A 240 -2.00 8.49 -5.78
C GLY A 240 -1.61 8.40 -4.31
N GLY A 241 -0.72 9.25 -3.82
CA GLY A 241 -0.38 9.35 -2.39
C GLY A 241 -1.48 10.04 -1.55
N PRO A 242 -1.25 10.27 -0.24
CA PRO A 242 -2.25 10.93 0.62
C PRO A 242 -2.70 12.30 0.12
N ALA A 243 -1.80 13.12 -0.44
CA ALA A 243 -2.16 14.41 -1.04
C ALA A 243 -3.10 14.23 -2.24
N GLY A 244 -2.74 13.37 -3.19
CA GLY A 244 -3.55 13.17 -4.38
C GLY A 244 -4.89 12.48 -4.09
N LEU A 245 -4.92 11.50 -3.18
CA LEU A 245 -6.17 10.90 -2.71
C LEU A 245 -7.06 11.93 -2.01
N GLY A 246 -6.48 12.84 -1.20
CA GLY A 246 -7.19 13.98 -0.62
C GLY A 246 -7.79 14.88 -1.70
N SER A 247 -7.00 15.27 -2.70
CA SER A 247 -7.46 16.06 -3.84
C SER A 247 -8.55 15.36 -4.65
N ALA A 248 -8.44 14.05 -4.88
CA ALA A 248 -9.43 13.30 -5.62
C ALA A 248 -10.77 13.19 -4.88
N VAL A 249 -10.74 12.98 -3.56
CA VAL A 249 -11.95 12.99 -2.72
C VAL A 249 -12.63 14.35 -2.80
N TYR A 250 -11.90 15.44 -2.54
CA TYR A 250 -12.48 16.77 -2.49
C TYR A 250 -12.96 17.22 -3.87
N GLY A 251 -12.14 17.06 -4.91
CA GLY A 251 -12.50 17.45 -6.29
C GLY A 251 -13.77 16.77 -6.76
N ALA A 252 -13.87 15.45 -6.61
CA ALA A 252 -15.07 14.73 -7.00
C ALA A 252 -16.28 15.08 -6.11
N SER A 253 -16.09 15.24 -4.80
CA SER A 253 -17.19 15.58 -3.88
C SER A 253 -17.77 16.99 -4.10
N GLU A 254 -16.96 17.91 -4.62
CA GLU A 254 -17.34 19.29 -4.97
C GLU A 254 -17.83 19.42 -6.42
N GLY A 255 -17.98 18.29 -7.13
CA GLY A 255 -18.63 18.22 -8.44
C GLY A 255 -17.71 18.37 -9.64
N LEU A 256 -16.39 18.41 -9.45
CA LEU A 256 -15.42 18.42 -10.55
C LEU A 256 -15.31 17.03 -11.18
N ARG A 257 -15.30 16.97 -12.52
CA ARG A 257 -14.91 15.76 -13.24
C ARG A 257 -13.43 15.50 -13.02
N THR A 258 -13.14 14.63 -12.06
CA THR A 258 -11.79 14.46 -11.50
C THR A 258 -11.15 13.15 -11.97
N LEU A 259 -9.93 13.23 -12.49
CA LEU A 259 -9.07 12.10 -12.82
C LEU A 259 -7.88 12.06 -11.85
N LEU A 260 -7.62 10.93 -11.22
CA LEU A 260 -6.38 10.66 -10.49
C LEU A 260 -5.52 9.68 -11.28
N VAL A 261 -4.29 10.06 -11.59
CA VAL A 261 -3.33 9.22 -12.32
C VAL A 261 -2.24 8.74 -11.37
N GLU A 262 -2.06 7.43 -11.27
CA GLU A 262 -1.05 6.79 -10.43
C GLU A 262 -0.19 5.80 -11.25
N ARG A 263 1.14 5.94 -11.12
CA ARG A 263 2.12 5.18 -11.90
C ARG A 263 2.25 3.71 -11.51
N SER A 264 1.90 3.35 -10.27
CA SER A 264 2.10 2.00 -9.75
C SER A 264 0.91 1.54 -8.92
N ALA A 265 0.68 2.16 -7.77
CA ALA A 265 -0.41 1.77 -6.87
C ALA A 265 -0.72 2.91 -5.91
N THR A 266 -2.02 3.07 -5.60
CA THR A 266 -2.46 4.11 -4.66
C THR A 266 -1.88 3.91 -3.28
N GLY A 267 -1.73 5.01 -2.55
CA GLY A 267 -1.22 5.12 -1.20
C GLY A 267 0.18 5.71 -1.09
N GLY A 268 0.95 5.75 -2.19
CA GLY A 268 2.29 6.33 -2.20
C GLY A 268 3.21 5.72 -1.12
N GLN A 269 4.14 6.51 -0.59
CA GLN A 269 5.00 6.07 0.51
C GLN A 269 4.22 5.77 1.81
N ALA A 270 3.16 6.54 2.08
CA ALA A 270 2.35 6.35 3.29
C ALA A 270 1.68 4.98 3.31
N GLY A 271 1.26 4.45 2.15
CA GLY A 271 0.65 3.13 2.01
C GLY A 271 1.53 1.98 2.51
N GLN A 272 2.85 2.17 2.55
CA GLN A 272 3.81 1.16 3.03
C GLN A 272 4.05 1.22 4.54
N SER A 273 3.48 2.22 5.24
CA SER A 273 3.61 2.32 6.68
C SER A 273 2.79 1.24 7.38
N SER A 274 3.43 0.43 8.23
CA SER A 274 2.74 -0.60 9.01
C SER A 274 1.74 0.00 10.00
N ARG A 275 2.06 1.17 10.57
CA ARG A 275 1.20 1.86 11.53
C ARG A 275 1.49 3.37 11.58
N ILE A 276 0.43 4.15 11.48
CA ILE A 276 0.40 5.61 11.62
C ILE A 276 -0.38 5.95 12.88
N GLU A 277 0.32 6.38 13.93
CA GLU A 277 -0.29 6.72 15.23
C GLU A 277 -0.63 8.21 15.37
N ASN A 278 -0.07 9.05 14.49
CA ASN A 278 -0.21 10.51 14.54
C ASN A 278 -1.20 11.07 13.51
N TYR A 279 -2.12 10.24 13.00
CA TYR A 279 -3.22 10.68 12.14
C TYR A 279 -4.50 10.84 12.96
N LEU A 280 -5.00 12.06 13.04
CA LEU A 280 -6.17 12.41 13.85
C LEU A 280 -7.40 11.58 13.43
N GLY A 281 -8.13 11.06 14.42
CA GLY A 281 -9.31 10.21 14.21
C GLY A 281 -9.05 8.70 14.38
N PHE A 282 -7.79 8.29 14.55
CA PHE A 282 -7.41 6.88 14.80
C PHE A 282 -6.66 6.75 16.13
N PRO A 283 -7.37 6.64 17.27
CA PRO A 283 -6.74 6.61 18.60
C PRO A 283 -5.78 5.42 18.79
N ASP A 284 -6.07 4.29 18.14
CA ASP A 284 -5.23 3.07 18.16
C ASP A 284 -4.26 3.00 16.96
N GLY A 285 -4.14 4.10 16.21
CA GLY A 285 -3.43 4.15 14.93
C GLY A 285 -4.15 3.42 13.79
N VAL A 286 -3.62 3.58 12.58
CA VAL A 286 -4.14 2.93 11.36
C VAL A 286 -2.98 2.52 10.46
N SER A 287 -3.09 1.40 9.75
CA SER A 287 -2.05 1.07 8.76
C SER A 287 -2.14 2.02 7.56
N GLY A 288 -1.00 2.27 6.92
CA GLY A 288 -0.93 3.08 5.71
C GLY A 288 -1.83 2.57 4.59
N ALA A 289 -1.82 1.25 4.37
CA ALA A 289 -2.66 0.57 3.40
C ALA A 289 -4.16 0.76 3.70
N GLN A 290 -4.57 0.61 4.96
CA GLN A 290 -5.97 0.82 5.37
C GLN A 290 -6.42 2.26 5.16
N LEU A 291 -5.60 3.23 5.55
CA LEU A 291 -5.91 4.65 5.41
C LEU A 291 -6.11 5.02 3.93
N THR A 292 -5.18 4.60 3.09
CA THR A 292 -5.15 4.94 1.66
C THR A 292 -6.22 4.20 0.87
N ASP A 293 -6.56 2.96 1.25
CA ASP A 293 -7.69 2.24 0.67
C ASP A 293 -9.03 2.91 0.98
N ARG A 294 -9.24 3.32 2.24
CA ARG A 294 -10.46 4.04 2.62
C ARG A 294 -10.61 5.33 1.82
N ALA A 295 -9.53 6.08 1.65
CA ALA A 295 -9.53 7.29 0.83
C ALA A 295 -9.80 7.01 -0.66
N ARG A 296 -9.19 5.95 -1.23
CA ARG A 296 -9.44 5.50 -2.61
C ARG A 296 -10.91 5.13 -2.83
N ARG A 297 -11.50 4.34 -1.94
CA ARG A 297 -12.93 3.97 -2.00
C ARG A 297 -13.84 5.20 -1.87
N GLN A 298 -13.46 6.16 -1.03
CA GLN A 298 -14.19 7.41 -0.87
C GLN A 298 -14.13 8.26 -2.16
N ALA A 299 -12.97 8.40 -2.79
CA ALA A 299 -12.83 9.12 -4.06
C ALA A 299 -13.68 8.47 -5.16
N ALA A 300 -13.60 7.14 -5.30
CA ALA A 300 -14.41 6.38 -6.26
C ALA A 300 -15.91 6.52 -5.99
N LYS A 301 -16.34 6.51 -4.72
CA LYS A 301 -17.74 6.74 -4.32
C LYS A 301 -18.29 8.09 -4.81
N PHE A 302 -17.46 9.13 -4.83
CA PHE A 302 -17.83 10.45 -5.33
C PHE A 302 -17.71 10.59 -6.85
N GLY A 303 -17.23 9.56 -7.55
CA GLY A 303 -17.10 9.56 -9.01
C GLY A 303 -15.73 10.02 -9.52
N ALA A 304 -14.71 10.10 -8.66
CA ALA A 304 -13.33 10.26 -9.14
C ALA A 304 -12.93 9.04 -9.96
N GLU A 305 -12.41 9.28 -11.15
CA GLU A 305 -11.79 8.25 -11.98
C GLU A 305 -10.35 8.05 -11.53
N ILE A 306 -9.90 6.79 -11.38
CA ILE A 306 -8.57 6.45 -10.88
C ILE A 306 -7.89 5.56 -11.91
N LEU A 307 -6.83 6.09 -12.56
CA LEU A 307 -5.97 5.32 -13.44
C LEU A 307 -4.76 4.81 -12.66
N THR A 308 -4.48 3.52 -12.82
CA THR A 308 -3.33 2.85 -12.20
C THR A 308 -2.38 2.36 -13.29
N ALA A 309 -1.10 2.16 -12.94
CA ALA A 309 -0.05 1.74 -13.86
C ALA A 309 0.13 2.71 -15.04
N ARG A 310 -0.09 4.01 -14.80
CA ARG A 310 0.05 5.07 -15.80
C ARG A 310 1.04 6.13 -15.36
N GLU A 311 2.10 6.26 -16.14
CA GLU A 311 3.14 7.25 -15.91
C GLU A 311 2.89 8.49 -16.76
N VAL A 312 2.90 9.65 -16.09
CA VAL A 312 2.90 10.95 -16.75
C VAL A 312 4.34 11.32 -17.10
N SER A 313 4.57 11.69 -18.35
CA SER A 313 5.87 12.04 -18.91
C SER A 313 5.99 13.51 -19.30
N GLY A 314 4.89 14.27 -19.32
CA GLY A 314 4.91 15.67 -19.72
C GLY A 314 3.66 16.45 -19.32
N LEU A 315 3.85 17.77 -19.12
CA LEU A 315 2.79 18.75 -18.93
C LEU A 315 2.99 19.88 -19.93
N GLU A 316 1.97 20.14 -20.74
CA GLU A 316 1.99 21.22 -21.73
C GLU A 316 0.90 22.25 -21.44
N VAL A 317 1.24 23.52 -21.67
CA VAL A 317 0.34 24.65 -21.51
C VAL A 317 -0.21 25.02 -22.88
N ASN A 318 -1.47 24.66 -23.14
CA ASN A 318 -2.13 24.86 -24.44
C ASN A 318 -3.29 25.84 -24.28
N GLY A 319 -2.98 27.13 -24.21
CA GLY A 319 -3.95 28.20 -23.96
C GLY A 319 -4.62 28.05 -22.59
N ALA A 320 -5.94 27.89 -22.56
CA ALA A 320 -6.71 27.67 -21.33
C ALA A 320 -6.67 26.22 -20.82
N ALA A 321 -6.16 25.27 -21.62
CA ALA A 321 -6.07 23.87 -21.24
C ALA A 321 -4.66 23.50 -20.78
N ARG A 322 -4.58 22.50 -19.90
CA ARG A 322 -3.36 21.82 -19.46
C ARG A 322 -3.39 20.42 -20.05
N THR A 323 -2.42 20.07 -20.87
CA THR A 323 -2.34 18.75 -21.51
C THR A 323 -1.33 17.89 -20.77
N ILE A 324 -1.77 16.72 -20.31
CA ILE A 324 -0.97 15.74 -19.58
C ILE A 324 -0.62 14.64 -20.58
N ARG A 325 0.67 14.42 -20.82
CA ARG A 325 1.17 13.35 -21.69
C ARG A 325 1.55 12.13 -20.87
N PHE A 326 1.15 10.97 -21.35
CA PHE A 326 1.54 9.68 -20.79
C PHE A 326 2.77 9.12 -21.51
N SER A 327 3.49 8.20 -20.86
CA SER A 327 4.70 7.57 -21.41
C SER A 327 4.46 6.76 -22.69
N ASP A 328 3.23 6.32 -22.96
CA ASP A 328 2.85 5.61 -24.19
C ASP A 328 2.52 6.54 -25.37
N GLY A 329 2.64 7.86 -25.18
CA GLY A 329 2.36 8.89 -26.18
C GLY A 329 0.91 9.36 -26.22
N SER A 330 -0.01 8.72 -25.49
CA SER A 330 -1.38 9.21 -25.32
C SER A 330 -1.42 10.44 -24.40
N ALA A 331 -2.53 11.17 -24.40
CA ALA A 331 -2.68 12.38 -23.60
C ALA A 331 -4.14 12.63 -23.19
N VAL A 332 -4.30 13.39 -22.11
CA VAL A 332 -5.58 13.96 -21.67
C VAL A 332 -5.43 15.45 -21.42
N ALA A 333 -6.51 16.20 -21.55
CA ALA A 333 -6.55 17.62 -21.25
C ALA A 333 -7.38 17.91 -20.00
N ALA A 334 -7.05 18.99 -19.31
CA ALA A 334 -7.81 19.47 -18.16
C ALA A 334 -7.81 20.99 -18.05
N HIS A 335 -8.82 21.54 -17.36
CA HIS A 335 -8.77 22.94 -16.95
C HIS A 335 -7.69 23.19 -15.89
N SER A 336 -7.52 22.26 -14.96
CA SER A 336 -6.57 22.39 -13.85
C SER A 336 -5.83 21.09 -13.55
N VAL A 337 -4.64 21.21 -12.96
CA VAL A 337 -3.79 20.08 -12.58
C VAL A 337 -3.30 20.23 -11.16
N ILE A 338 -3.35 19.16 -10.36
CA ILE A 338 -2.67 19.08 -9.06
C ILE A 338 -1.53 18.07 -9.16
N LEU A 339 -0.30 18.55 -8.94
CA LEU A 339 0.92 17.77 -8.84
C LEU A 339 1.05 17.23 -7.40
N ALA A 340 0.78 15.96 -7.22
CA ALA A 340 0.85 15.24 -5.94
C ALA A 340 1.81 14.03 -6.03
N THR A 341 2.89 14.18 -6.81
CA THR A 341 3.83 13.10 -7.15
C THR A 341 4.68 12.62 -5.95
N GLY A 342 4.69 13.39 -4.86
CA GLY A 342 5.41 13.07 -3.64
C GLY A 342 6.93 12.95 -3.86
N VAL A 343 7.56 12.06 -3.10
CA VAL A 343 8.99 11.82 -3.12
C VAL A 343 9.29 10.33 -3.19
N SER A 344 10.43 9.97 -3.78
CA SER A 344 11.03 8.64 -3.71
C SER A 344 12.26 8.65 -2.81
N TYR A 345 12.59 7.51 -2.20
CA TYR A 345 13.86 7.40 -1.49
C TYR A 345 15.02 7.60 -2.45
N ARG A 346 15.99 8.40 -2.03
CA ARG A 346 17.22 8.63 -2.79
C ARG A 346 17.98 7.32 -2.90
N GLN A 347 18.31 6.95 -4.14
CA GLN A 347 19.11 5.78 -4.43
C GLN A 347 20.57 5.99 -4.01
N LEU A 348 21.21 4.93 -3.52
CA LEU A 348 22.62 4.97 -3.16
C LEU A 348 23.46 4.85 -4.44
N ASP A 349 24.18 5.90 -4.76
CA ASP A 349 25.11 5.93 -5.91
C ASP A 349 26.36 5.10 -5.60
N ALA A 350 26.23 3.78 -5.73
CA ALA A 350 27.30 2.81 -5.63
C ALA A 350 27.05 1.64 -6.60
N PRO A 351 28.08 1.16 -7.33
CA PRO A 351 27.97 -0.01 -8.20
C PRO A 351 27.30 -1.21 -7.51
N GLY A 352 26.39 -1.88 -8.23
CA GLY A 352 25.66 -3.06 -7.76
C GLY A 352 24.49 -2.78 -6.80
N CYS A 353 24.38 -1.59 -6.19
CA CYS A 353 23.28 -1.28 -5.29
C CYS A 353 21.91 -1.27 -6.00
N ALA A 354 21.85 -0.71 -7.21
CA ALA A 354 20.63 -0.70 -8.02
C ALA A 354 20.20 -2.11 -8.42
N ASP A 355 21.15 -2.94 -8.91
CA ASP A 355 20.89 -4.30 -9.38
C ASP A 355 20.42 -5.24 -8.25
N LEU A 356 20.88 -4.99 -7.02
CA LEU A 356 20.54 -5.78 -5.83
C LEU A 356 19.37 -5.18 -5.02
N THR A 357 18.68 -4.18 -5.56
CA THR A 357 17.48 -3.61 -4.93
C THR A 357 16.38 -4.67 -4.83
N GLY A 358 15.84 -4.86 -3.61
CA GLY A 358 14.89 -5.93 -3.30
C GLY A 358 15.52 -7.33 -3.16
N CYS A 359 16.83 -7.46 -3.41
CA CYS A 359 17.60 -8.70 -3.29
C CYS A 359 18.72 -8.55 -2.25
N GLY A 360 18.44 -7.91 -1.11
CA GLY A 360 19.41 -7.63 -0.05
C GLY A 360 19.71 -6.14 0.15
N VAL A 361 19.38 -5.28 -0.82
CA VAL A 361 19.42 -3.81 -0.68
C VAL A 361 17.99 -3.26 -0.63
N PHE A 362 17.67 -2.48 0.40
CA PHE A 362 16.32 -1.98 0.66
C PHE A 362 16.31 -0.48 0.98
N TYR A 363 15.27 0.23 0.56
CA TYR A 363 15.10 1.67 0.76
C TYR A 363 13.83 1.92 1.57
N GLY A 364 13.95 2.45 2.79
CA GLY A 364 12.81 2.75 3.66
C GLY A 364 12.02 1.56 4.21
N SER A 365 12.21 0.35 3.70
CA SER A 365 11.41 -0.86 3.99
C SER A 365 11.88 -1.70 5.19
N ALA A 366 12.55 -1.11 6.18
CA ALA A 366 13.10 -1.86 7.32
C ALA A 366 12.06 -2.68 8.11
N LEU A 367 10.78 -2.32 8.05
CA LEU A 367 9.71 -2.98 8.80
C LEU A 367 9.25 -4.29 8.14
N THR A 368 9.14 -4.33 6.81
CA THR A 368 8.66 -5.51 6.06
C THR A 368 9.66 -6.66 6.11
N GLU A 369 10.95 -6.32 6.08
CA GLU A 369 12.05 -7.30 6.03
C GLU A 369 12.59 -7.68 7.42
N ALA A 370 12.17 -7.00 8.48
CA ALA A 370 12.69 -7.25 9.83
C ALA A 370 12.58 -8.70 10.31
N PRO A 371 11.49 -9.46 10.04
CA PRO A 371 11.45 -10.89 10.36
C PRO A 371 12.55 -11.69 9.66
N ALA A 372 12.89 -11.33 8.41
CA ALA A 372 13.93 -12.00 7.63
C ALA A 372 15.36 -11.61 8.06
N CYS A 373 15.53 -10.48 8.76
CA CYS A 373 16.82 -10.07 9.34
C CYS A 373 17.19 -10.83 10.63
N GLN A 374 16.31 -11.69 11.16
CA GLN A 374 16.52 -12.34 12.45
C GLN A 374 17.78 -13.21 12.46
N GLY A 375 18.71 -12.92 13.38
CA GLY A 375 19.99 -13.66 13.48
C GLY A 375 21.04 -13.31 12.42
N HIS A 376 20.79 -12.32 11.57
CA HIS A 376 21.72 -11.85 10.54
C HIS A 376 22.41 -10.54 10.92
N ASP A 377 23.57 -10.27 10.30
CA ASP A 377 24.27 -8.99 10.40
C ASP A 377 23.65 -8.00 9.39
N VAL A 378 23.29 -6.81 9.87
CA VAL A 378 22.54 -5.80 9.12
C VAL A 378 23.34 -4.51 8.99
N TYR A 379 23.37 -3.93 7.79
CA TYR A 379 23.98 -2.64 7.51
C TYR A 379 22.92 -1.57 7.24
N ILE A 380 23.13 -0.36 7.76
CA ILE A 380 22.23 0.78 7.58
C ILE A 380 23.05 1.98 7.10
N VAL A 381 22.68 2.60 5.97
CA VAL A 381 23.32 3.83 5.48
C VAL A 381 22.47 5.03 5.89
N GLY A 382 23.03 5.94 6.69
CA GLY A 382 22.36 7.18 7.07
C GLY A 382 22.72 7.68 8.46
N GLY A 383 22.73 9.01 8.63
CA GLY A 383 23.12 9.69 9.88
C GLY A 383 22.02 10.54 10.53
N ALA A 384 20.77 10.39 10.10
CA ALA A 384 19.63 11.18 10.59
C ALA A 384 18.62 10.32 11.37
N ASN A 385 17.59 10.95 11.93
CA ASN A 385 16.60 10.30 12.79
C ASN A 385 16.00 9.00 12.21
N SER A 386 15.64 8.97 10.93
CA SER A 386 15.06 7.77 10.31
C SER A 386 16.01 6.58 10.34
N ALA A 387 17.31 6.80 10.09
CA ALA A 387 18.32 5.75 10.14
C ALA A 387 18.51 5.21 11.56
N GLY A 388 18.55 6.11 12.56
CA GLY A 388 18.67 5.72 13.97
C GLY A 388 17.45 4.96 14.49
N GLN A 389 16.23 5.37 14.10
CA GLN A 389 15.00 4.67 14.47
C GLN A 389 14.95 3.27 13.85
N ALA A 390 15.33 3.14 12.57
CA ALA A 390 15.43 1.85 11.91
C ALA A 390 16.46 0.94 12.59
N ALA A 391 17.61 1.48 12.98
CA ALA A 391 18.63 0.73 13.71
C ALA A 391 18.12 0.17 15.05
N MET A 392 17.43 1.00 15.84
CA MET A 392 16.83 0.58 17.11
C MET A 392 15.71 -0.45 16.95
N TYR A 393 15.00 -0.41 15.82
CA TYR A 393 13.96 -1.41 15.53
C TYR A 393 14.57 -2.75 15.11
N LEU A 394 15.50 -2.73 14.15
CA LEU A 394 16.16 -3.92 13.62
C LEU A 394 17.05 -4.61 14.66
N SER A 395 17.64 -3.85 15.59
CA SER A 395 18.48 -4.42 16.66
C SER A 395 17.75 -5.37 17.61
N ARG A 396 16.41 -5.37 17.60
CA ARG A 396 15.61 -6.31 18.40
C ARG A 396 15.67 -7.75 17.90
N GLY A 397 15.91 -7.96 16.61
CA GLY A 397 15.95 -9.29 15.97
C GLY A 397 17.27 -9.63 15.28
N ALA A 398 17.99 -8.62 14.80
CA ALA A 398 19.28 -8.81 14.12
C ALA A 398 20.38 -9.26 15.09
N LYS A 399 21.35 -10.02 14.58
CA LYS A 399 22.56 -10.40 15.32
C LYS A 399 23.42 -9.17 15.61
N SER A 400 23.60 -8.30 14.61
CA SER A 400 24.24 -6.99 14.77
C SER A 400 23.67 -5.98 13.78
N VAL A 401 23.73 -4.70 14.12
CA VAL A 401 23.35 -3.60 13.24
C VAL A 401 24.50 -2.61 13.14
N THR A 402 24.99 -2.35 11.93
CA THR A 402 26.07 -1.39 11.68
C THR A 402 25.54 -0.17 10.91
N LEU A 403 25.52 1.00 11.54
CA LEU A 403 25.25 2.27 10.86
C LEU A 403 26.52 2.79 10.17
N LEU A 404 26.41 3.04 8.88
CA LEU A 404 27.40 3.66 8.03
C LEU A 404 27.02 5.13 7.83
N VAL A 405 27.84 6.02 8.38
CA VAL A 405 27.61 7.46 8.41
C VAL A 405 28.72 8.16 7.65
N ARG A 406 28.35 8.89 6.59
CA ARG A 406 29.32 9.65 5.77
C ARG A 406 30.02 10.77 6.55
N GLY A 407 29.29 11.41 7.46
CA GLY A 407 29.83 12.49 8.28
C GLY A 407 30.62 11.99 9.48
N ASP A 408 31.29 12.92 10.15
CA ASP A 408 32.19 12.62 11.28
C ASP A 408 31.43 12.31 12.59
N SER A 409 30.13 12.63 12.65
CA SER A 409 29.28 12.37 13.81
C SER A 409 27.80 12.22 13.44
N LEU A 410 27.01 11.66 14.37
CA LEU A 410 25.54 11.67 14.30
C LEU A 410 24.93 12.99 14.81
N THR A 411 25.69 13.81 15.54
CA THR A 411 25.18 15.00 16.25
C THR A 411 24.71 16.11 15.32
N ALA A 412 25.14 16.11 14.05
CA ALA A 412 24.73 17.11 13.07
C ALA A 412 23.26 16.99 12.63
N SER A 413 22.71 15.76 12.62
CA SER A 413 21.39 15.50 12.03
C SER A 413 20.49 14.56 12.82
N MET A 414 21.00 13.92 13.88
CA MET A 414 20.24 13.00 14.72
C MET A 414 19.93 13.63 16.09
N SER A 415 18.71 13.40 16.58
CA SER A 415 18.26 13.88 17.88
C SER A 415 19.05 13.23 19.03
N HIS A 416 19.38 14.03 20.05
CA HIS A 416 20.26 13.62 21.15
C HIS A 416 19.81 12.33 21.87
N TYR A 417 18.51 12.18 22.15
CA TYR A 417 17.98 10.99 22.82
C TYR A 417 18.25 9.70 22.02
N LEU A 418 18.19 9.79 20.68
CA LEU A 418 18.36 8.65 19.81
C LEU A 418 19.83 8.27 19.72
N ILE A 419 20.73 9.25 19.72
CA ILE A 419 22.18 9.02 19.81
C ILE A 419 22.51 8.28 21.12
N GLN A 420 21.90 8.66 22.24
CA GLN A 420 22.08 7.95 23.51
C GLN A 420 21.57 6.50 23.44
N GLN A 421 20.36 6.28 22.92
CA GLN A 421 19.81 4.93 22.77
C GLN A 421 20.68 4.03 21.88
N LEU A 422 21.20 4.54 20.77
CA LEU A 422 22.10 3.80 19.90
C LEU A 422 23.41 3.44 20.60
N ALA A 423 23.94 4.33 21.45
CA ALA A 423 25.17 4.10 22.21
C ALA A 423 24.99 3.08 23.34
N GLU A 424 23.78 2.98 23.91
CA GLU A 424 23.44 2.03 24.97
C GLU A 424 23.13 0.62 24.43
N ALA A 425 22.78 0.51 23.15
CA ALA A 425 22.42 -0.77 22.53
C ALA A 425 23.66 -1.65 22.27
N PRO A 426 23.73 -2.88 22.83
CA PRO A 426 24.96 -3.68 22.81
C PRO A 426 25.30 -4.30 21.45
N ASN A 427 24.34 -4.36 20.52
CA ASN A 427 24.48 -4.94 19.19
C ASN A 427 24.38 -3.90 18.07
N ILE A 428 24.46 -2.61 18.39
CA ILE A 428 24.50 -1.53 17.40
C ILE A 428 25.92 -0.93 17.36
N PHE A 429 26.45 -0.80 16.15
CA PHE A 429 27.77 -0.22 15.89
C PHE A 429 27.61 0.98 14.95
N VAL A 430 28.29 2.09 15.25
CA VAL A 430 28.27 3.29 14.40
C VAL A 430 29.65 3.50 13.80
N ARG A 431 29.75 3.47 12.47
CA ARG A 431 30.94 3.77 11.69
C ARG A 431 30.79 5.14 11.01
N THR A 432 31.42 6.16 11.57
CA THR A 432 31.52 7.50 10.97
C THR A 432 32.58 7.53 9.86
N GLY A 433 32.54 8.57 9.03
CA GLY A 433 33.44 8.71 7.88
C GLY A 433 33.42 7.53 6.90
N THR A 434 32.36 6.72 6.88
CA THR A 434 32.29 5.48 6.10
C THR A 434 31.12 5.52 5.13
N VAL A 435 31.36 5.16 3.87
CA VAL A 435 30.34 5.02 2.82
C VAL A 435 30.37 3.62 2.20
N VAL A 436 29.29 3.21 1.53
CA VAL A 436 29.32 2.02 0.67
C VAL A 436 29.95 2.42 -0.65
N GLY A 437 31.05 1.77 -1.01
CA GLY A 437 31.75 1.93 -2.27
C GLY A 437 31.21 1.04 -3.39
N ALA A 438 30.72 -0.16 -3.07
CA ALA A 438 30.05 -1.08 -4.00
C ALA A 438 29.27 -2.16 -3.23
N ALA A 439 28.25 -2.72 -3.86
CA ALA A 439 27.52 -3.90 -3.42
C ALA A 439 27.78 -5.08 -4.36
N HIS A 440 28.05 -6.25 -3.80
CA HIS A 440 28.45 -7.44 -4.54
C HIS A 440 27.47 -8.58 -4.30
N GLY A 441 27.15 -9.30 -5.37
CA GLY A 441 26.18 -10.39 -5.33
C GLY A 441 25.75 -10.79 -6.73
N THR A 442 25.49 -12.08 -6.95
CA THR A 442 25.01 -12.56 -8.26
C THR A 442 23.49 -12.66 -8.31
N LYS A 443 22.87 -13.16 -7.24
CA LYS A 443 21.41 -13.29 -7.09
C LYS A 443 20.85 -12.48 -5.92
N GLN A 444 21.69 -12.21 -4.93
CA GLN A 444 21.37 -11.50 -3.70
C GLN A 444 22.64 -10.82 -3.20
N LEU A 445 22.50 -9.86 -2.30
CA LEU A 445 23.63 -9.25 -1.63
C LEU A 445 24.41 -10.31 -0.84
N GLU A 446 25.70 -10.38 -1.12
CA GLU A 446 26.63 -11.29 -0.45
C GLU A 446 27.68 -10.48 0.32
N GLN A 447 28.16 -9.38 -0.25
CA GLN A 447 29.22 -8.56 0.33
C GLN A 447 29.06 -7.06 0.01
N LEU A 448 29.63 -6.21 0.85
CA LEU A 448 29.77 -4.77 0.62
C LEU A 448 31.24 -4.38 0.63
N THR A 449 31.63 -3.51 -0.30
CA THR A 449 32.86 -2.72 -0.15
C THR A 449 32.51 -1.47 0.63
N LEU A 450 33.05 -1.32 1.84
CA LEU A 450 32.99 -0.10 2.63
C LEU A 450 34.23 0.74 2.32
N ARG A 451 34.05 2.05 2.16
CA ARG A 451 35.13 2.99 1.88
C ARG A 451 35.18 4.09 2.92
N ASP A 452 36.37 4.33 3.44
CA ASP A 452 36.66 5.48 4.30
C ASP A 452 36.71 6.77 3.47
N VAL A 453 36.02 7.82 3.93
CA VAL A 453 35.89 9.09 3.21
C VAL A 453 37.19 9.89 3.22
N ALA A 454 37.98 9.82 4.31
CA ALA A 454 39.18 10.63 4.48
C ALA A 454 40.43 9.97 3.85
N GLY A 455 40.54 8.65 3.97
CA GLY A 455 41.71 7.89 3.53
C GLY A 455 41.51 7.04 2.27
N GLY A 456 40.27 6.92 1.78
CA GLY A 456 39.95 6.08 0.62
C GLY A 456 40.18 4.58 0.84
N ARG A 457 40.48 4.16 2.07
CA ARG A 457 40.70 2.74 2.41
C ARG A 457 39.42 1.97 2.19
N GLU A 458 39.51 0.92 1.40
CA GLU A 458 38.40 0.00 1.15
C GLU A 458 38.51 -1.24 2.04
N GLU A 459 37.36 -1.75 2.44
CA GLU A 459 37.20 -2.91 3.31
C GLU A 459 36.02 -3.73 2.80
N LEU A 460 36.25 -5.01 2.51
CA LEU A 460 35.19 -5.92 2.09
C LEU A 460 34.58 -6.58 3.31
N VAL A 461 33.26 -6.55 3.43
CA VAL A 461 32.51 -7.17 4.53
C VAL A 461 31.41 -8.07 4.00
N ASP A 462 31.15 -9.18 4.69
CA ASP A 462 29.99 -10.02 4.38
C ASP A 462 28.70 -9.30 4.79
N ALA A 463 27.74 -9.23 3.88
CA ALA A 463 26.51 -8.49 4.09
C ALA A 463 25.38 -9.13 3.31
N GLN A 464 24.27 -9.40 3.99
CA GLN A 464 23.06 -9.95 3.38
C GLN A 464 21.92 -8.92 3.37
N TRP A 465 22.03 -7.91 4.23
CA TRP A 465 21.00 -6.89 4.45
C TRP A 465 21.63 -5.50 4.50
N LEU A 466 21.24 -4.65 3.56
CA LEU A 466 21.59 -3.23 3.51
C LEU A 466 20.30 -2.40 3.45
N PHE A 467 20.10 -1.53 4.44
CA PHE A 467 18.99 -0.58 4.45
C PHE A 467 19.50 0.85 4.25
N VAL A 468 18.94 1.58 3.28
CA VAL A 468 19.40 2.91 2.90
C VAL A 468 18.41 3.99 3.35
N PHE A 469 18.90 4.97 4.12
CA PHE A 469 18.16 6.10 4.69
C PHE A 469 18.91 7.43 4.45
N ILE A 470 19.13 7.78 3.18
CA ILE A 470 19.90 8.98 2.76
C ILE A 470 19.02 10.14 2.28
N GLY A 471 17.74 10.12 2.65
CA GLY A 471 16.75 11.14 2.29
C GLY A 471 15.86 10.71 1.13
N ALA A 472 15.08 11.66 0.63
CA ALA A 472 14.12 11.46 -0.43
C ALA A 472 14.24 12.60 -1.46
N GLU A 473 13.90 12.29 -2.71
CA GLU A 473 13.95 13.18 -3.86
C GLU A 473 12.56 13.26 -4.50
N PRO A 474 12.14 14.46 -4.94
CA PRO A 474 10.84 14.66 -5.56
C PRO A 474 10.83 14.06 -6.97
N LEU A 475 9.68 13.51 -7.37
CA LEU A 475 9.49 12.91 -8.70
C LEU A 475 9.01 13.97 -9.70
N THR A 476 9.90 14.88 -10.08
CA THR A 476 9.56 16.13 -10.80
C THR A 476 10.42 16.40 -12.02
N ASP A 477 11.30 15.49 -12.43
CA ASP A 477 12.22 15.69 -13.56
C ASP A 477 11.51 15.94 -14.89
N TRP A 478 10.38 15.27 -15.11
CA TRP A 478 9.52 15.47 -16.27
C TRP A 478 8.85 16.86 -16.35
N LEU A 479 8.97 17.69 -15.29
CA LEU A 479 8.49 19.07 -15.25
C LEU A 479 9.58 20.10 -15.56
N GLU A 480 10.80 19.66 -15.87
CA GLU A 480 11.90 20.57 -16.21
C GLU A 480 11.52 21.52 -17.35
N GLY A 481 11.87 22.80 -17.19
CA GLY A 481 11.52 23.85 -18.14
C GLY A 481 10.05 24.28 -18.15
N THR A 482 9.15 23.58 -17.44
CA THR A 482 7.72 23.91 -17.37
C THR A 482 7.36 24.53 -16.02
N VAL A 483 7.74 23.87 -14.92
CA VAL A 483 7.44 24.31 -13.55
C VAL A 483 8.73 24.69 -12.82
N LEU A 484 8.70 25.78 -12.05
CA LEU A 484 9.82 26.23 -11.23
C LEU A 484 10.09 25.23 -10.09
N ARG A 485 11.38 24.87 -9.94
CA ARG A 485 11.87 23.94 -8.93
C ARG A 485 13.08 24.52 -8.21
N ASP A 486 13.30 24.13 -6.96
CA ASP A 486 14.55 24.45 -6.24
C ASP A 486 15.73 23.62 -6.78
N GLU A 487 16.94 23.88 -6.29
CA GLU A 487 18.16 23.13 -6.67
C GLU A 487 18.09 21.64 -6.33
N ARG A 488 17.12 21.22 -5.53
CA ARG A 488 16.90 19.83 -5.08
C ARG A 488 15.69 19.19 -5.79
N GLY A 489 15.10 19.88 -6.77
CA GLY A 489 13.98 19.41 -7.59
C GLY A 489 12.59 19.61 -6.98
N PHE A 490 12.43 20.21 -5.80
CA PHE A 490 11.12 20.43 -5.19
C PHE A 490 10.38 21.56 -5.90
N ILE A 491 9.08 21.41 -6.12
CA ILE A 491 8.27 22.41 -6.83
C ILE A 491 8.07 23.64 -5.94
N LEU A 492 8.37 24.82 -6.48
CA LEU A 492 8.10 26.11 -5.86
C LEU A 492 6.65 26.53 -6.16
N ALA A 493 5.96 27.09 -5.16
CA ALA A 493 4.57 27.52 -5.30
C ALA A 493 4.27 28.75 -4.45
N GLY A 494 3.25 29.51 -4.87
CA GLY A 494 2.82 30.74 -4.23
C GLY A 494 3.99 31.69 -3.92
N PRO A 495 4.13 32.15 -2.67
CA PRO A 495 5.17 33.10 -2.28
C PRO A 495 6.58 32.53 -2.36
N ASP A 496 6.75 31.20 -2.34
CA ASP A 496 8.07 30.55 -2.32
C ASP A 496 8.78 30.63 -3.69
N MET A 497 8.08 31.06 -4.75
CA MET A 497 8.66 31.19 -6.11
C MET A 497 9.60 32.39 -6.27
N THR A 498 9.48 33.41 -5.42
CA THR A 498 10.25 34.66 -5.50
C THR A 498 10.61 35.13 -4.10
N GLY A 499 11.86 35.58 -3.88
CA GLY A 499 12.32 36.00 -2.55
C GLY A 499 11.58 37.21 -1.95
N ASP A 500 10.85 37.99 -2.76
CA ASP A 500 10.04 39.14 -2.35
C ASP A 500 8.52 38.88 -2.39
N GLY A 501 8.10 37.67 -2.75
CA GLY A 501 6.69 37.27 -2.88
C GLY A 501 5.95 37.89 -4.07
N ALA A 502 6.67 38.49 -5.04
CA ALA A 502 6.08 39.01 -6.27
C ALA A 502 5.66 37.88 -7.24
N PRO A 503 4.76 38.14 -8.21
CA PRO A 503 4.47 37.16 -9.25
C PRO A 503 5.74 36.79 -10.05
N PRO A 504 5.91 35.51 -10.43
CA PRO A 504 7.07 35.09 -11.21
C PRO A 504 7.07 35.75 -12.60
N PRO A 505 8.25 35.91 -13.24
CA PRO A 505 8.32 36.40 -14.61
C PRO A 505 7.46 35.55 -15.55
N GLY A 506 6.63 36.19 -16.38
CA GLY A 506 5.71 35.50 -17.30
C GLY A 506 4.35 35.14 -16.70
N TRP A 507 4.05 35.56 -15.47
CA TRP A 507 2.71 35.41 -14.90
C TRP A 507 1.67 36.28 -15.63
N GLU A 508 0.64 35.63 -16.18
CA GLU A 508 -0.32 36.28 -17.11
C GLU A 508 -1.60 36.79 -16.45
N LEU A 509 -1.89 36.39 -15.20
CA LEU A 509 -3.12 36.77 -14.52
C LEU A 509 -2.99 38.07 -13.71
N ASP A 510 -4.05 38.87 -13.66
CA ASP A 510 -4.14 40.11 -12.86
C ASP A 510 -4.43 39.81 -11.37
N ARG A 511 -3.65 38.90 -10.80
CA ARG A 511 -3.61 38.53 -9.38
C ARG A 511 -2.30 37.82 -9.08
N PRO A 512 -1.80 37.81 -7.84
CA PRO A 512 -0.69 36.95 -7.49
C PRO A 512 -1.09 35.45 -7.59
N PRO A 513 -0.11 34.54 -7.76
CA PRO A 513 -0.33 33.10 -7.64
C PRO A 513 -0.92 32.75 -6.27
N TYR A 514 -1.83 31.77 -6.23
CA TYR A 514 -2.30 31.25 -4.95
C TYR A 514 -1.21 30.44 -4.23
N HIS A 515 -1.39 30.19 -2.93
CA HIS A 515 -0.36 29.58 -2.08
C HIS A 515 0.20 28.25 -2.59
N LEU A 516 -0.65 27.40 -3.19
CA LEU A 516 -0.27 26.11 -3.75
C LEU A 516 -0.16 26.14 -5.28
N GLU A 517 -0.32 27.31 -5.91
CA GLU A 517 -0.26 27.47 -7.36
C GLU A 517 1.20 27.66 -7.79
N THR A 518 1.60 26.95 -8.83
CA THR A 518 2.95 27.04 -9.41
C THR A 518 3.11 28.30 -10.26
N ASN A 519 4.21 28.41 -11.00
CA ASN A 519 4.41 29.49 -11.98
C ASN A 519 3.49 29.36 -13.21
N VAL A 520 2.78 28.24 -13.35
CA VAL A 520 1.81 28.00 -14.42
C VAL A 520 0.40 28.16 -13.83
N PRO A 521 -0.39 29.15 -14.26
CA PRO A 521 -1.77 29.32 -13.78
C PRO A 521 -2.61 28.06 -13.96
N GLY A 522 -3.39 27.70 -12.94
CA GLY A 522 -4.21 26.47 -12.96
C GLY A 522 -3.44 25.17 -12.70
N VAL A 523 -2.13 25.24 -12.47
CA VAL A 523 -1.30 24.10 -12.03
C VAL A 523 -0.89 24.32 -10.59
N PHE A 524 -1.27 23.38 -9.73
CA PHE A 524 -1.05 23.41 -8.29
C PHE A 524 -0.15 22.26 -7.86
N VAL A 525 0.46 22.36 -6.68
CA VAL A 525 1.25 21.28 -6.06
C VAL A 525 0.78 21.02 -4.63
N ALA A 526 0.74 19.75 -4.24
CA ALA A 526 0.38 19.34 -2.89
C ALA A 526 1.23 18.16 -2.39
N GLY A 527 1.50 18.16 -1.09
CA GLY A 527 2.27 17.11 -0.42
C GLY A 527 3.77 17.23 -0.64
N ASP A 528 4.46 16.09 -0.46
CA ASP A 528 5.91 16.07 -0.26
C ASP A 528 6.74 16.54 -1.47
N ALA A 529 6.15 16.63 -2.67
CA ALA A 529 6.79 17.20 -3.86
C ALA A 529 6.99 18.73 -3.78
N ARG A 530 6.22 19.41 -2.91
CA ARG A 530 6.31 20.86 -2.70
C ARG A 530 7.53 21.22 -1.86
N TYR A 531 8.18 22.32 -2.22
CA TYR A 531 9.23 22.96 -1.43
C TYR A 531 8.72 23.26 -0.01
N GLU A 532 9.55 23.02 1.00
CA GLU A 532 9.22 23.23 2.43
C GLU A 532 7.87 22.64 2.90
N SER A 533 7.43 21.53 2.29
CA SER A 533 6.29 20.76 2.80
C SER A 533 6.57 20.19 4.20
N ALA A 534 5.51 20.01 4.99
CA ALA A 534 5.62 19.47 6.35
C ALA A 534 6.01 17.98 6.41
N LYS A 535 5.92 17.25 5.28
CA LYS A 535 6.26 15.82 5.15
C LYS A 535 5.53 14.94 6.16
N ARG A 536 4.22 15.18 6.30
CA ARG A 536 3.31 14.45 7.20
C ARG A 536 2.05 14.06 6.43
N VAL A 537 1.54 12.85 6.70
CA VAL A 537 0.33 12.32 6.05
C VAL A 537 -0.88 13.24 6.23
N ALA A 538 -1.12 13.72 7.46
CA ALA A 538 -2.23 14.65 7.73
C ALA A 538 -2.08 15.98 6.98
N SER A 539 -0.87 16.54 6.92
CA SER A 539 -0.59 17.76 6.17
C SER A 539 -0.78 17.55 4.68
N ALA A 540 -0.29 16.44 4.13
CA ALA A 540 -0.43 16.11 2.71
C ALA A 540 -1.91 16.01 2.31
N VAL A 541 -2.74 15.32 3.11
CA VAL A 541 -4.21 15.26 2.89
C VAL A 541 -4.83 16.66 2.96
N GLY A 542 -4.45 17.46 3.94
CA GLY A 542 -4.94 18.84 4.09
C GLY A 542 -4.55 19.76 2.93
N GLU A 543 -3.31 19.69 2.46
CA GLU A 543 -2.84 20.41 1.27
C GLU A 543 -3.59 19.97 0.02
N GLY A 544 -3.85 18.66 -0.12
CA GLY A 544 -4.65 18.12 -1.23
C GLY A 544 -6.06 18.71 -1.28
N ALA A 545 -6.73 18.82 -0.13
CA ALA A 545 -8.05 19.45 0.00
C ALA A 545 -7.98 20.97 -0.26
N MET A 546 -6.97 21.64 0.30
CA MET A 546 -6.75 23.08 0.09
C MET A 546 -6.50 23.40 -1.38
N ALA A 547 -5.78 22.55 -2.11
CA ALA A 547 -5.52 22.71 -3.53
C ALA A 547 -6.82 22.69 -4.34
N VAL A 548 -7.78 21.82 -4.00
CA VAL A 548 -9.10 21.78 -4.67
C VAL A 548 -9.90 23.07 -4.44
N MET A 549 -9.89 23.61 -3.22
CA MET A 549 -10.52 24.91 -2.95
C MET A 549 -9.90 26.03 -3.83
N LEU A 550 -8.58 26.00 -4.05
CA LEU A 550 -7.90 26.96 -4.93
C LEU A 550 -8.18 26.70 -6.42
N VAL A 551 -8.35 25.45 -6.82
CA VAL A 551 -8.81 25.07 -8.17
C VAL A 551 -10.17 25.70 -8.44
N HIS A 552 -11.15 25.61 -7.53
CA HIS A 552 -12.45 26.25 -7.71
C HIS A 552 -12.32 27.77 -7.93
N ARG A 553 -11.50 28.46 -7.13
CA ARG A 553 -11.26 29.91 -7.30
C ARG A 553 -10.63 30.23 -8.65
N TYR A 554 -9.73 29.37 -9.13
CA TYR A 554 -9.13 29.52 -10.46
C TYR A 554 -10.18 29.33 -11.57
N LEU A 555 -11.01 28.30 -11.48
CA LEU A 555 -12.06 28.01 -12.47
C LEU A 555 -13.16 29.07 -12.51
N GLU A 556 -13.50 29.71 -11.38
CA GLU A 556 -14.45 30.84 -11.35
C GLU A 556 -13.98 32.08 -12.11
N GLN A 557 -12.66 32.23 -12.29
CA GLN A 557 -12.03 33.39 -12.92
C GLN A 557 -11.59 33.13 -14.38
N SER A 558 -11.75 31.90 -14.87
CA SER A 558 -11.22 31.43 -16.16
C SER A 558 -12.25 31.45 -17.29
#